data_AF-A0A553P6F6-F1
#
_entry.id   AF-A0A553P6F6-F1
#
_cell.length_a   1.000
_cell.length_b   1.000
_cell.length_c   1.000
_cell.angle_alpha   90.00
_cell.angle_beta   90.00
_cell.angle_gamma   90.00
#
_symmetry.space_group_name_H-M   'P 1'
#
loop_
_entity.id
_entity.type
_entity.pdbx_description
1 polymer ?
#
loop_
_entity_poly.entity_id
_entity_poly.type
_entity_poly.pdbx_seq_one_letter_code
_entity_poly.pdbx_strand_id
1 'polypeptide(L)'
;MEQVNLYVIGLGLFDVCHAIYIRYTAQSALAGSVGYAAHFGGALGGFLLGVLILKNIEVEKWETKLQVTCILVWTLGVAFAIIFNAVGGTAIYPRTDWGWIYDCSYKRFSGC
;
A
#
# COMPACT_ATOMS: atom_id res chain seq x y z
N MET A 1 20.23 -18.54 12.39
CA MET A 1 19.41 -17.94 13.47
C MET A 1 19.76 -16.47 13.69
N GLU A 2 21.04 -16.10 13.83
CA GLU A 2 21.47 -14.70 14.01
C GLU A 2 21.09 -13.74 12.87
N GLN A 3 21.34 -14.15 11.62
CA GLN A 3 21.02 -13.35 10.42
C GLN A 3 19.52 -13.05 10.28
N VAL A 4 18.67 -14.00 10.68
CA VAL A 4 17.20 -13.86 10.58
C VAL A 4 16.68 -12.91 11.66
N ASN A 5 17.22 -12.98 12.88
CA ASN A 5 16.84 -12.09 13.97
C ASN A 5 17.22 -10.64 13.68
N LEU A 6 18.41 -10.41 13.13
CA LEU A 6 18.85 -9.07 12.75
C LEU A 6 17.96 -8.47 11.65
N TYR A 7 17.55 -9.29 10.69
CA TYR A 7 16.67 -8.88 9.60
C TYR A 7 15.27 -8.48 10.11
N VAL A 8 14.67 -9.29 10.98
CA VAL A 8 13.34 -9.02 11.55
C VAL A 8 13.35 -7.75 12.42
N ILE A 9 14.37 -7.59 13.26
CA ILE A 9 14.52 -6.40 14.10
C ILE A 9 14.77 -5.15 13.25
N GLY A 10 15.59 -5.26 12.19
CA GLY A 10 15.88 -4.16 11.27
C GLY A 10 14.65 -3.66 10.52
N LEU A 11 13.80 -4.56 10.02
CA LEU A 11 12.54 -4.20 9.37
C LEU A 11 11.57 -3.52 10.34
N GLY A 12 11.45 -4.03 11.57
CA GLY A 12 10.60 -3.42 12.59
C GLY A 12 11.06 -2.02 12.99
N LEU A 13 12.37 -1.81 13.17
CA LEU A 13 12.94 -0.49 13.45
C LEU A 13 12.73 0.48 12.30
N PHE A 14 12.88 0.02 11.06
CA PHE A 14 12.65 0.86 9.89
C PHE A 14 11.20 1.35 9.83
N ASP A 15 10.23 0.46 10.06
CA ASP A 15 8.80 0.81 10.02
C ASP A 15 8.43 1.83 11.11
N VAL A 16 8.95 1.64 12.33
CA VAL A 16 8.78 2.59 13.44
C VAL A 16 9.44 3.93 13.15
N CYS A 17 10.68 3.94 12.66
CA CYS A 17 11.39 5.16 12.28
C CYS A 17 10.66 5.92 11.16
N HIS A 18 10.13 5.20 10.19
CA HIS A 18 9.38 5.78 9.07
C HIS A 18 8.06 6.40 9.54
N ALA A 19 7.32 5.71 10.43
CA ALA A 19 6.10 6.24 11.05
C ALA A 19 6.36 7.51 11.87
N ILE A 20 7.46 7.53 12.64
CA ILE A 20 7.90 8.71 13.40
C ILE A 20 8.31 9.83 12.43
N TYR A 21 9.13 9.54 11.43
CA TYR A 21 9.61 10.52 10.45
C TYR A 21 8.46 11.24 9.75
N ILE A 22 7.46 10.51 9.27
CA ILE A 22 6.26 11.08 8.65
C ILE A 22 5.51 11.97 9.65
N ARG A 23 5.39 11.55 10.91
CA ARG A 23 4.67 12.32 11.93
C ARG A 23 5.34 13.64 12.29
N TYR A 24 6.68 13.72 12.22
CA TYR A 24 7.43 14.94 12.51
C TYR A 24 7.68 15.82 11.27
N THR A 25 7.70 15.26 10.06
CA THR A 25 7.95 16.02 8.82
C THR A 25 6.67 16.41 8.08
N ALA A 26 5.55 15.69 8.27
CA ALA A 26 4.26 16.06 7.73
C ALA A 26 3.60 17.14 8.60
N GLN A 27 4.13 18.37 8.52
CA GLN A 27 3.51 19.57 9.05
C GLN A 27 2.20 19.84 8.29
N SER A 28 1.10 19.28 8.81
CA SER A 28 -0.30 19.73 8.66
C SER A 28 -0.95 19.83 7.27
N ALA A 29 -0.24 19.63 6.16
CA ALA A 29 -0.83 19.67 4.80
C ALA A 29 -0.95 18.31 4.11
N LEU A 30 -0.26 17.29 4.65
CA LEU A 30 -0.30 15.89 4.19
C LEU A 30 -1.01 14.95 5.17
N ALA A 31 -1.62 15.49 6.22
CA ALA A 31 -2.53 14.73 7.09
C ALA A 31 -3.91 14.54 6.42
N GLY A 32 -3.94 14.49 5.08
CA GLY A 32 -5.10 14.04 4.33
C GLY A 32 -5.38 12.62 4.77
N SER A 33 -6.63 12.36 5.18
CA SER A 33 -7.10 11.05 5.61
C SER A 33 -6.53 9.98 4.68
N VAL A 34 -5.51 9.26 5.13
CA VAL A 34 -5.09 8.02 4.48
C VAL A 34 -6.32 7.14 4.56
N GLY A 35 -7.03 7.03 3.44
CA GLY A 35 -8.40 6.55 3.46
C GLY A 35 -8.43 5.18 4.13
N TYR A 36 -9.40 4.95 5.01
CA TYR A 36 -9.62 3.64 5.63
C TYR A 36 -9.57 2.49 4.59
N ALA A 37 -9.98 2.77 3.35
CA ALA A 37 -9.85 1.90 2.20
C ALA A 37 -8.41 1.48 1.87
N ALA A 38 -7.42 2.37 1.98
CA ALA A 38 -6.01 2.06 1.73
C ALA A 38 -5.41 1.17 2.82
N HIS A 39 -5.71 1.45 4.10
CA HIS A 39 -5.29 0.58 5.21
C HIS A 39 -5.96 -0.80 5.13
N PHE A 40 -7.26 -0.83 4.83
CA PHE A 40 -8.00 -2.08 4.68
C PHE A 40 -7.53 -2.89 3.47
N GLY A 41 -7.31 -2.24 2.33
CA GLY A 41 -6.77 -2.87 1.11
C GLY A 41 -5.36 -3.41 1.33
N GLY A 42 -4.51 -2.67 2.04
CA GLY A 42 -3.17 -3.12 2.43
C GLY A 42 -3.21 -4.31 3.40
N ALA A 43 -4.09 -4.28 4.40
CA ALA A 43 -4.27 -5.38 5.35
C ALA A 43 -4.79 -6.65 4.66
N LEU A 44 -5.78 -6.51 3.77
CA LEU A 44 -6.34 -7.63 3.01
C LEU A 44 -5.32 -8.20 2.02
N GLY A 45 -4.59 -7.33 1.31
CA GLY A 45 -3.53 -7.75 0.38
C GLY A 45 -2.39 -8.45 1.09
N GLY A 46 -1.95 -7.92 2.23
CA GLY A 46 -0.93 -8.54 3.07
C GLY A 46 -1.36 -9.87 3.67
N PHE A 47 -2.62 -10.00 4.10
CA PHE A 47 -3.18 -11.26 4.58
C PHE A 47 -3.21 -12.34 3.48
N LEU A 48 -3.70 -11.99 2.29
CA LEU A 48 -3.76 -12.91 1.15
C LEU A 48 -2.37 -13.39 0.73
N LEU A 49 -1.38 -12.49 0.70
CA LEU A 49 0.01 -12.83 0.36
C LEU A 49 0.69 -13.60 1.49
N GLY A 50 0.41 -13.25 2.74
CA GLY A 50 0.95 -13.91 3.94
C GLY A 50 0.59 -15.39 3.99
N VAL A 51 -0.66 -15.74 3.68
CA VAL A 51 -1.11 -17.14 3.60
C VAL A 51 -0.32 -17.97 2.56
N LEU A 52 0.25 -17.34 1.53
CA LEU A 52 1.09 -18.03 0.53
C LEU A 52 2.53 -18.24 1.01
N ILE A 53 3.03 -17.31 1.82
CA ILE A 53 4.41 -17.32 2.31
C ILE A 53 4.57 -18.29 3.49
N LEU A 54 3.51 -18.49 4.29
CA LEU A 54 3.53 -19.49 5.35
C LEU A 54 3.63 -20.90 4.75
N LYS A 55 4.87 -21.39 4.68
CA LYS A 55 5.19 -22.74 4.24
C LYS A 55 4.91 -23.71 5.38
N ASN A 56 3.87 -24.54 5.23
CA ASN A 56 3.51 -25.51 6.25
C ASN A 56 4.52 -26.67 6.34
N ILE A 57 4.63 -27.28 7.52
CA ILE A 57 5.54 -28.40 7.82
C ILE A 57 4.99 -29.73 7.26
N GLU A 58 3.67 -29.86 7.15
CA GLU A 58 2.97 -31.04 6.61
C GLU A 58 1.86 -30.61 5.64
N VAL A 59 1.99 -30.96 4.35
CA VAL A 59 1.12 -30.41 3.31
C VAL A 59 -0.21 -31.16 3.24
N GLU A 60 -1.28 -30.51 3.67
CA GLU A 60 -2.63 -31.02 3.57
C GLU A 60 -3.35 -30.56 2.29
N LYS A 61 -4.21 -31.42 1.70
CA LYS A 61 -4.87 -31.15 0.41
C LYS A 61 -5.80 -29.92 0.41
N TRP A 62 -6.31 -29.52 1.58
CA TRP A 62 -7.16 -28.35 1.71
C TRP A 62 -6.37 -27.04 1.65
N GLU A 63 -5.10 -27.07 2.06
CA GLU A 63 -4.21 -25.91 2.09
C GLU A 63 -3.86 -25.45 0.67
N THR A 64 -3.59 -26.39 -0.23
CA THR A 64 -3.34 -26.10 -1.65
C THR A 64 -4.53 -25.37 -2.28
N LYS A 65 -5.77 -25.77 -1.96
CA LYS A 65 -6.96 -25.09 -2.49
C LYS A 65 -7.11 -23.67 -1.93
N LEU A 66 -6.76 -23.48 -0.66
CA LEU A 66 -6.80 -22.18 0.01
C LEU A 66 -5.75 -21.24 -0.58
N GLN A 67 -4.51 -21.71 -0.76
CA GLN A 67 -3.44 -20.94 -1.41
C GLN A 67 -3.79 -20.52 -2.85
N VAL A 68 -4.34 -21.44 -3.65
CA VAL A 68 -4.78 -21.12 -5.02
C VAL A 68 -5.89 -20.06 -4.99
N THR A 69 -6.83 -20.16 -4.06
CA THR A 69 -7.91 -19.17 -3.90
C THR A 69 -7.35 -17.80 -3.51
N CYS A 70 -6.40 -17.73 -2.58
CA CYS A 70 -5.75 -16.49 -2.17
C CYS A 70 -4.97 -15.83 -3.31
N ILE A 71 -4.23 -16.61 -4.11
CA ILE A 71 -3.54 -16.10 -5.31
C ILE A 71 -4.55 -15.50 -6.29
N LEU A 72 -5.61 -16.24 -6.61
CA LEU A 72 -6.62 -15.77 -7.57
C LEU A 72 -7.27 -14.47 -7.11
N VAL A 73 -7.70 -14.38 -5.85
CA VAL A 73 -8.34 -13.17 -5.31
C VAL A 73 -7.35 -11.99 -5.31
N TRP A 74 -6.10 -12.21 -4.92
CA TRP A 74 -5.07 -11.17 -4.92
C TRP A 74 -4.77 -10.67 -6.33
N THR A 75 -4.54 -11.58 -7.29
CA THR A 75 -4.24 -11.23 -8.68
C THR A 75 -5.40 -10.48 -9.34
N LEU A 76 -6.65 -10.91 -9.13
CA LEU A 76 -7.82 -10.21 -9.65
C LEU A 76 -7.96 -8.80 -9.06
N GLY A 77 -7.71 -8.63 -7.75
CA GLY A 77 -7.74 -7.33 -7.10
C GLY A 77 -6.68 -6.37 -7.66
N VAL A 78 -5.45 -6.85 -7.85
CA VAL A 78 -4.37 -6.05 -8.44
C VAL A 78 -4.65 -5.72 -9.90
N ALA A 79 -5.09 -6.70 -10.70
CA ALA A 79 -5.45 -6.47 -12.10
C ALA A 79 -6.58 -5.45 -12.23
N PHE A 80 -7.62 -5.56 -11.40
CA PHE A 80 -8.70 -4.58 -11.35
C PHE A 80 -8.19 -3.18 -11.00
N ALA A 81 -7.33 -3.04 -9.99
CA ALA A 81 -6.76 -1.75 -9.61
C ALA A 81 -5.92 -1.12 -10.74
N ILE A 82 -5.12 -1.92 -11.45
CA ILE A 82 -4.32 -1.46 -12.59
C ILE A 82 -5.23 -1.00 -13.74
N ILE A 83 -6.23 -1.82 -14.11
CA ILE A 83 -7.18 -1.48 -15.18
C ILE A 83 -7.97 -0.23 -14.80
N PHE A 84 -8.45 -0.14 -13.56
CA PHE A 84 -9.18 1.01 -13.07
C PHE A 84 -8.33 2.28 -13.13
N ASN A 85 -7.05 2.22 -12.74
CA ASN A 85 -6.12 3.34 -12.83
C ASN A 85 -5.82 3.72 -14.29
N ALA A 86 -5.58 2.73 -15.15
CA ALA A 86 -5.25 2.95 -16.56
C ALA A 86 -6.43 3.51 -17.37
N VAL A 87 -7.65 3.03 -17.12
CA VAL A 87 -8.87 3.48 -17.81
C VAL A 87 -9.40 4.79 -17.22
N GLY A 88 -9.24 5.02 -15.92
CA GLY A 88 -9.72 6.22 -15.24
C GLY A 88 -8.95 7.51 -15.56
N GLY A 89 -7.86 7.44 -16.33
CA GLY A 89 -6.85 8.49 -16.51
C GLY A 89 -7.30 9.85 -17.06
N THR A 90 -8.57 10.08 -17.44
CA THR A 90 -8.96 11.39 -18.01
C THR A 90 -10.37 11.92 -17.71
N ALA A 91 -11.25 11.23 -16.97
CA ALA A 91 -12.64 11.73 -16.84
C ALA A 91 -13.38 11.47 -15.51
N ILE A 92 -12.97 10.48 -14.71
CA ILE A 92 -13.82 9.97 -13.62
C ILE A 92 -13.43 10.54 -12.25
N TYR A 93 -12.20 11.04 -12.10
CA TYR A 93 -11.71 11.53 -10.81
C TYR A 93 -11.90 13.06 -10.69
N PRO A 94 -12.53 13.59 -9.61
CA PRO A 94 -12.39 15.00 -9.27
C PRO A 94 -10.91 15.33 -9.05
N ARG A 95 -10.51 16.61 -9.15
CA ARG A 95 -9.09 17.00 -8.96
C ARG A 95 -8.57 16.37 -7.67
N THR A 96 -7.49 15.59 -7.79
CA THR A 96 -6.82 15.05 -6.62
C THR A 96 -6.33 16.20 -5.75
N ASP A 97 -6.45 16.02 -4.45
CA ASP A 97 -5.99 16.87 -3.36
C ASP A 97 -4.46 16.94 -3.26
N TRP A 98 -3.72 16.54 -4.30
CA TRP A 98 -2.30 16.87 -4.51
C TRP A 98 -2.13 17.92 -5.61
N GLY A 99 -3.22 18.28 -6.30
CA GLY A 99 -3.28 19.31 -7.34
C GLY A 99 -2.97 20.72 -6.83
N TRP A 100 -3.24 21.01 -5.56
CA TRP A 100 -2.93 22.33 -4.96
C TRP A 100 -1.42 22.58 -4.83
N ILE A 101 -0.57 21.54 -4.78
CA ILE A 101 0.89 21.69 -4.79
C ILE A 101 1.36 22.18 -6.18
N TYR A 102 0.77 21.64 -7.25
CA TYR A 102 1.04 22.09 -8.62
C TYR A 102 0.42 23.46 -8.89
N ASP A 103 -0.76 23.75 -8.36
CA ASP A 103 -1.45 25.04 -8.53
C ASP A 103 -0.70 26.18 -7.80
N CYS A 104 -0.24 25.94 -6.56
CA CYS A 104 0.58 26.91 -5.81
C CYS A 104 1.97 27.11 -6.43
N SER A 105 2.60 26.07 -6.98
CA SER A 105 3.86 26.23 -7.72
C SER A 105 3.63 27.01 -9.02
N TYR A 106 2.57 26.68 -9.78
CA TYR A 106 2.24 27.40 -11.00
C TYR A 106 1.98 28.88 -10.73
N LYS A 107 1.17 29.22 -9.73
CA LYS A 107 0.91 30.60 -9.32
C LYS A 107 2.15 31.36 -8.85
N ARG A 108 3.11 30.67 -8.21
CA ARG A 108 4.36 31.29 -7.76
C ARG A 108 5.37 31.52 -8.90
N PHE A 109 5.33 30.72 -9.96
CA PHE A 109 6.14 30.95 -11.17
C PHE A 109 5.48 31.89 -12.18
N SER A 110 4.15 32.02 -12.17
CA SER A 110 3.41 32.87 -13.13
C SER A 110 3.32 34.35 -12.74
N GLY A 111 3.95 34.79 -11.65
CA GLY A 111 4.26 36.20 -11.40
C GLY A 111 3.10 37.20 -11.52
N CYS A 112 1.92 36.86 -10.98
CA CYS A 112 0.87 37.86 -10.69
C CYS A 112 0.96 38.32 -9.24
#